data_AF-A0A225SX14-F1
#
_entry.id   AF-A0A225SX14-F1
#
_cell.length_a   1.000
_cell.length_b   1.000
_cell.length_c   1.000
_cell.angle_alpha   90.00
_cell.angle_beta   90.00
_cell.angle_gamma   90.00
#
_symmetry.space_group_name_H-M   'P 1'
#
loop_
_entity.id
_entity.type
_entity.pdbx_description
1 polymer ?
#
loop_
_entity_poly.entity_id
_entity_poly.type
_entity_poly.pdbx_seq_one_letter_code
_entity_poly.pdbx_strand_id
1 'polypeptide(L)'
;MLTHTLIGPLPDDTYAVGYPTPGCSVMTVVSTGMTKERAQEEAARLNEEQEKRAAAIERDRLLRMRPETLRPVTDYLSEIELAGGAGEAP
;
A
#
# COMPACT_ATOMS: atom_id res chain seq x y z
N MET A 1 -7.75 -4.51 4.26
CA MET A 1 -7.19 -3.51 5.21
C MET A 1 -7.49 -4.00 6.60
N LEU A 2 -6.51 -4.04 7.49
CA LEU A 2 -6.72 -4.49 8.87
C LEU A 2 -7.33 -3.33 9.68
N THR A 3 -8.35 -3.63 10.48
CA THR A 3 -9.00 -2.65 11.37
C THR A 3 -8.73 -3.03 12.80
N HIS A 4 -7.96 -2.19 13.50
CA HIS A 4 -7.66 -2.34 14.90
C HIS A 4 -8.85 -1.88 15.73
N THR A 5 -9.18 -2.68 16.75
CA THR A 5 -10.24 -2.42 17.71
C THR A 5 -9.73 -2.70 19.11
N LEU A 6 -10.40 -2.08 20.08
CA LEU A 6 -10.19 -2.36 21.49
C LEU A 6 -10.68 -3.78 21.84
N ILE A 7 -9.92 -4.46 22.70
CA ILE A 7 -10.21 -5.79 23.26
C ILE A 7 -10.17 -5.67 24.78
N GLY A 8 -11.22 -6.14 25.47
CA GLY A 8 -11.26 -6.20 26.92
C GLY A 8 -12.61 -5.78 27.52
N PRO A 9 -12.69 -5.63 28.86
CA PRO A 9 -11.56 -5.76 29.79
C PRO A 9 -11.00 -7.19 29.87
N LEU A 10 -9.70 -7.30 30.06
CA LEU A 10 -8.98 -8.55 30.32
C LEU A 10 -9.08 -8.93 31.81
N PRO A 11 -8.69 -10.15 32.21
CA PRO A 11 -8.77 -10.59 33.61
C PRO A 11 -7.97 -9.77 34.62
N ASP A 12 -7.01 -8.97 34.14
CA ASP A 12 -6.20 -8.04 34.92
C ASP A 12 -6.75 -6.60 34.92
N ASP A 13 -8.01 -6.42 34.50
CA ASP A 13 -8.69 -5.13 34.29
C ASP A 13 -8.01 -4.21 33.26
N THR A 14 -7.08 -4.75 32.46
CA THR A 14 -6.45 -3.99 31.38
C THR A 14 -7.19 -4.15 30.06
N TYR A 15 -6.86 -3.29 29.11
CA TYR A 15 -7.35 -3.33 27.74
C TYR A 15 -6.20 -3.58 26.78
N ALA A 16 -6.55 -4.19 25.65
CA ALA A 16 -5.65 -4.50 24.56
C ALA A 16 -6.18 -3.92 23.24
N VAL A 17 -5.32 -3.90 22.24
CA VAL A 17 -5.66 -3.53 20.87
C VAL A 17 -5.33 -4.70 19.98
N GLY A 18 -6.26 -5.06 19.10
CA GLY A 18 -6.05 -6.13 18.14
C GLY A 18 -6.94 -5.99 16.92
N TYR A 19 -6.82 -6.92 15.99
CA TYR A 19 -7.62 -6.95 14.77
C TYR A 19 -8.06 -8.38 14.44
N PRO A 20 -9.18 -8.56 13.73
CA PRO A 20 -9.60 -9.87 13.26
C PRO A 20 -8.67 -10.34 12.15
N THR A 21 -8.07 -11.52 12.31
CA THR A 21 -7.31 -12.16 11.23
C THR A 21 -8.25 -13.04 10.41
N PRO A 22 -8.35 -12.83 9.09
CA PRO A 22 -9.18 -13.67 8.23
C PRO A 22 -8.81 -15.15 8.36
N GLY A 23 -9.81 -16.01 8.61
CA GLY A 23 -9.60 -17.45 8.78
C GLY A 23 -9.18 -17.89 10.19
N CYS A 24 -8.96 -16.95 11.12
CA CYS A 24 -8.71 -17.26 12.53
C CYS A 24 -9.94 -16.88 13.38
N SER A 25 -10.32 -17.76 14.31
CA SER A 25 -11.37 -17.49 15.30
C SER A 25 -10.92 -16.53 16.41
N VAL A 26 -9.60 -16.38 16.59
CA VAL A 26 -9.01 -15.53 17.62
C VAL A 26 -8.44 -14.27 16.97
N MET A 27 -8.65 -13.13 17.63
CA MET A 27 -8.08 -11.86 17.21
C MET A 27 -6.56 -11.84 17.40
N THR A 28 -5.85 -11.15 16.51
CA THR A 28 -4.42 -10.88 16.70
C THR A 28 -4.26 -9.67 17.60
N VAL A 29 -3.56 -9.85 18.72
CA VAL A 29 -3.28 -8.80 19.70
C VAL A 29 -1.97 -8.10 19.33
N VAL A 30 -1.99 -6.77 19.30
CA VAL A 30 -0.86 -5.91 18.92
C VAL A 30 -0.24 -5.23 20.14
N SER A 31 -1.07 -4.85 21.12
CA SER A 31 -0.64 -4.20 22.36
C SER A 31 -1.60 -4.55 23.50
N THR A 32 -1.10 -4.60 24.74
CA THR A 32 -1.83 -5.01 25.96
C THR A 32 -1.44 -4.13 27.15
N GLY A 33 -2.17 -4.26 28.27
CA GLY A 33 -1.78 -3.62 29.53
C GLY A 33 -2.13 -2.13 29.62
N MET A 34 -3.13 -1.68 28.85
CA MET A 34 -3.48 -0.26 28.72
C MET A 34 -4.80 0.06 29.42
N THR A 35 -5.03 1.35 29.70
CA THR A 35 -6.39 1.83 30.05
C THR A 35 -7.30 1.78 28.83
N LYS A 36 -8.62 1.84 29.07
CA LYS A 36 -9.62 1.86 28.00
C LYS A 36 -9.43 3.03 27.03
N GLU A 37 -9.26 4.25 27.53
CA GLU A 37 -9.07 5.42 26.65
C GLU A 37 -7.78 5.26 25.83
N ARG A 38 -6.70 4.78 26.47
CA ARG A 38 -5.42 4.61 25.78
C ARG A 38 -5.49 3.55 24.69
N ALA A 39 -6.21 2.46 24.93
CA ALA A 39 -6.46 1.43 23.93
C ALA A 39 -7.30 1.95 22.75
N GLN A 40 -8.28 2.83 23.00
CA GLN A 40 -9.06 3.46 21.92
C GLN A 40 -8.21 4.40 21.07
N GLU A 41 -7.42 5.27 21.72
CA GLU A 41 -6.49 6.18 21.03
C GLU A 41 -5.49 5.39 20.18
N GLU A 42 -4.92 4.33 20.74
CA GLU A 42 -3.91 3.52 20.05
C GLU A 42 -4.51 2.76 18.86
N ALA A 43 -5.73 2.22 19.00
CA ALA A 43 -6.44 1.61 17.88
C ALA A 43 -6.70 2.60 16.74
N ALA A 44 -7.15 3.83 17.07
CA ALA A 44 -7.36 4.89 16.08
C ALA A 44 -6.05 5.29 15.39
N ARG A 45 -4.98 5.50 16.15
CA ARG A 45 -3.64 5.82 15.64
C ARG A 45 -3.14 4.77 14.64
N LEU A 46 -3.28 3.49 14.98
CA LEU A 46 -2.86 2.37 14.12
C LEU A 46 -3.69 2.29 12.83
N ASN A 47 -4.99 2.59 12.90
CA ASN A 47 -5.86 2.63 11.73
C ASN A 47 -5.48 3.77 10.78
N GLU A 48 -5.25 4.98 11.29
CA GLU A 48 -4.77 6.10 10.47
C GLU A 48 -3.43 5.80 9.79
N GLU A 49 -2.51 5.14 10.51
CA GLU A 49 -1.22 4.76 9.95
C GLU A 49 -1.37 3.75 8.81
N GLN A 50 -2.27 2.77 8.96
CA GLN A 50 -2.58 1.81 7.90
C GLN A 50 -3.22 2.48 6.68
N GLU A 51 -4.14 3.42 6.88
CA GLU A 51 -4.75 4.18 5.78
C GLU A 51 -3.70 4.99 5.01
N LYS A 52 -2.78 5.66 5.71
CA LYS A 52 -1.67 6.40 5.07
C LYS A 52 -0.78 5.47 4.24
N ARG A 53 -0.46 4.29 4.77
CA ARG A 53 0.32 3.27 4.04
C ARG A 53 -0.42 2.75 2.82
N ALA A 54 -1.71 2.45 2.95
CA ALA A 54 -2.56 2.00 1.84
C ALA A 54 -2.66 3.07 0.73
N ALA A 55 -2.85 4.34 1.10
CA ALA A 55 -2.88 5.46 0.17
C ALA A 55 -1.54 5.64 -0.57
N ALA A 56 -0.41 5.48 0.13
CA ALA A 56 0.91 5.57 -0.48
C ALA A 56 1.15 4.46 -1.52
N ILE A 57 0.72 3.22 -1.19
CA ILE A 57 0.80 2.07 -2.10
C ILE A 57 -0.07 2.30 -3.34
N GLU A 58 -1.31 2.76 -3.16
CA GLU A 58 -2.21 3.02 -4.29
C GLU A 58 -1.68 4.13 -5.19
N ARG A 59 -1.12 5.20 -4.60
CA ARG A 59 -0.46 6.27 -5.36
C ARG A 59 0.72 5.73 -6.18
N ASP A 60 1.58 4.92 -5.59
CA ASP A 60 2.72 4.29 -6.28
C ASP A 60 2.25 3.38 -7.42
N ARG A 61 1.20 2.58 -7.19
CA ARG A 61 0.57 1.75 -8.22
C ARG A 61 0.08 2.59 -9.41
N LEU A 62 -0.61 3.70 -9.15
CA LEU A 62 -1.09 4.60 -10.20
C LEU A 62 0.05 5.22 -11.00
N LEU A 63 1.18 5.54 -10.36
CA LEU A 63 2.37 6.04 -11.05
C LEU A 63 3.02 4.97 -11.93
N ARG A 64 3.13 3.72 -11.46
CA ARG A 64 3.69 2.61 -12.26
C ARG A 64 2.80 2.20 -13.44
N MET A 65 1.49 2.37 -13.30
CA MET A 65 0.52 2.06 -14.35
C MET A 65 0.29 3.24 -15.31
N ARG A 66 0.88 4.42 -15.07
CA ARG A 66 0.90 5.47 -16.08
C ARG A 66 1.89 5.06 -17.16
N PRO A 67 1.45 4.83 -18.41
CA PRO A 67 2.40 4.77 -19.52
C PRO A 67 3.02 6.16 -19.63
N GLU A 68 4.24 6.31 -19.10
CA GLU A 68 5.08 7.46 -19.41
C GLU A 68 5.37 7.38 -20.91
N THR A 69 4.55 8.08 -21.70
CA THR A 69 4.84 8.42 -23.10
C THR A 69 5.54 7.29 -23.88
N LEU A 70 4.90 6.12 -23.96
CA LEU A 70 5.30 5.15 -24.97
C LEU A 70 4.94 5.77 -26.31
N ARG A 71 5.91 6.46 -26.93
CA ARG A 71 5.80 6.80 -28.35
C ARG A 71 5.66 5.48 -29.09
N PRO A 72 4.66 5.33 -29.97
CA PRO A 72 4.54 4.11 -30.75
C PRO A 72 5.85 3.89 -31.52
N VAL A 73 6.30 2.63 -31.59
CA VAL A 73 7.55 2.22 -32.26
C VAL A 73 7.63 2.71 -33.71
N THR A 74 6.48 3.05 -34.31
CA THR A 74 6.36 3.68 -35.63
C THR A 74 7.16 4.97 -35.77
N ASP A 75 7.37 5.73 -34.68
CA ASP A 75 8.13 6.99 -34.72
C ASP A 75 9.65 6.77 -34.79
N TYR A 76 10.15 5.55 -34.50
CA TYR A 76 11.57 5.20 -34.57
C TYR A 76 11.98 4.57 -35.90
N LEU A 77 11.04 4.03 -36.67
CA LEU A 77 11.34 3.38 -37.96
C LEU A 77 11.72 4.41 -39.04
N SER A 78 11.17 5.62 -38.98
CA SER A 78 11.51 6.70 -39.93
C SER A 78 12.96 7.17 -39.81
N GLU A 79 13.58 7.10 -38.63
CA GLU A 79 14.97 7.54 -38.45
C GLU A 79 16.01 6.47 -38.84
N ILE A 80 15.67 5.17 -38.68
CA ILE A 80 16.57 4.07 -39.01
C ILE A 80 16.64 3.84 -40.53
N GLU A 81 15.52 3.98 -41.24
CA GLU A 81 15.52 3.88 -42.72
C GLU A 81 16.25 5.05 -43.40
N LEU A 82 16.29 6.24 -42.77
CA LEU A 82 17.03 7.40 -43.28
C LEU A 82 18.56 7.27 -43.13
N ALA A 83 19.06 6.49 -42.16
CA ALA A 83 20.49 6.30 -41.94
C ALA A 83 21.12 5.17 -42.79
N GLY A 84 20.31 4.26 -43.34
CA GLY A 84 20.76 3.12 -44.15
C GLY A 84 20.83 3.35 -45.67
N GLY A 85 20.38 4.52 -46.16
CA GLY A 85 20.17 4.78 -47.59
C GLY A 85 21.05 5.86 -48.22
N ALA A 86 22.20 6.20 -47.63
CA ALA A 86 23.11 7.24 -48.14
C ALA A 86 24.52 6.70 -48.44
N GLY A 87 24.61 5.53 -49.06
CA GLY A 87 25.90 4.88 -49.29
C GLY A 87 25.92 3.85 -50.41
N GLU A 88 25.28 4.09 -51.56
CA GLU A 88 25.71 3.48 -52.83
C GLU A 88 25.01 4.14 -54.02
N ALA A 89 25.77 4.87 -54.83
CA ALA A 89 25.52 4.99 -56.26
C ALA A 89 26.88 5.20 -56.96
N PRO A 90 27.09 4.54 -58.11
CA PRO A 90 28.40 4.31 -58.74
C PRO A 90 29.13 5.54 -59.27
#